data_AF-A0A942K4P8-F1
#
_entry.id   AF-A0A942K4P8-F1
#
_cell.length_a   1.000
_cell.length_b   1.000
_cell.length_c   1.000
_cell.angle_alpha   90.00
_cell.angle_beta   90.00
_cell.angle_gamma   90.00
#
_symmetry.space_group_name_H-M   'P 1'
#
loop_
_entity.id
_entity.type
_entity.pdbx_description
1 polymer ?
#
loop_
_entity_poly.entity_id
_entity_poly.type
_entity_poly.pdbx_seq_one_letter_code
_entity_poly.pdbx_strand_id
1 'polypeptide(L)'
;MLKSINTSGWPVMKGKCPTCPFNKDENGRETAPEIADMVRSRCLTEASQICHHPRLYGKKEDHLCRGARDFQLEFFHRIGLLETLTDEAWENKAQEILA
;
A
#
# COMPACT_ATOMS: atom_id res chain seq x y z
N MET A 1 17.43 18.61 -2.90
CA MET A 1 16.53 17.70 -3.66
C MET A 1 16.46 16.38 -2.91
N LEU A 2 15.28 15.99 -2.44
CA LEU A 2 15.08 14.62 -1.95
C LEU A 2 15.24 13.67 -3.14
N LYS A 3 16.08 12.65 -2.98
CA LYS A 3 16.30 11.63 -4.01
C LYS A 3 15.01 10.82 -4.14
N SER A 4 14.28 10.99 -5.24
CA SER A 4 13.07 10.21 -5.50
C SER A 4 13.45 8.76 -5.79
N ILE A 5 12.84 7.82 -5.06
CA ILE A 5 12.99 6.39 -5.32
C ILE A 5 11.91 5.99 -6.33
N ASN A 6 12.30 5.49 -7.50
CA ASN A 6 11.33 4.91 -8.42
C ASN A 6 10.96 3.49 -7.95
N THR A 7 9.69 3.31 -7.58
CA THR A 7 9.13 2.05 -7.09
C THR A 7 8.12 1.41 -8.06
N SER A 8 8.02 1.89 -9.30
CA SER A 8 6.95 1.48 -10.23
C SER A 8 6.95 -0.01 -10.57
N GLY A 9 8.10 -0.69 -10.47
CA GLY A 9 8.22 -2.14 -10.69
C GLY A 9 8.48 -2.95 -9.42
N TRP A 10 8.33 -2.36 -8.22
CA TRP A 10 8.60 -3.08 -6.98
C TRP A 10 7.47 -4.07 -6.67
N PRO A 11 7.78 -5.31 -6.30
CA PRO A 11 6.77 -6.27 -5.87
C PRO A 11 6.05 -5.79 -4.61
N VAL A 12 4.77 -6.15 -4.46
CA VAL A 12 4.05 -5.95 -3.20
C VAL A 12 4.32 -7.13 -2.27
N MET A 13 4.49 -6.87 -0.97
CA MET A 13 4.58 -7.94 0.04
C MET A 13 3.38 -8.89 -0.05
N LYS A 14 3.58 -10.20 0.13
CA LYS A 14 2.48 -11.19 0.07
C LYS A 14 1.45 -11.05 1.19
N GLY A 15 1.83 -10.46 2.32
CA GLY A 15 1.01 -10.35 3.52
C GLY A 15 1.28 -9.08 4.31
N LYS A 16 0.30 -8.67 5.12
CA LYS A 16 0.47 -7.59 6.10
C LYS A 16 1.50 -7.99 7.14
N CYS A 17 2.33 -7.04 7.58
CA CYS A 17 3.24 -7.30 8.69
C CYS A 17 2.47 -7.46 10.02
N PRO A 18 3.07 -8.09 11.05
CA PRO A 18 2.43 -8.24 12.36
C PRO A 18 1.99 -6.93 13.00
N THR A 19 2.74 -5.85 12.75
CA THR A 19 2.48 -4.50 13.27
C THR A 19 1.72 -3.60 12.30
N CYS A 20 1.02 -4.19 11.32
CA CYS A 20 0.31 -3.41 10.31
C CYS A 20 -0.80 -2.55 10.97
N PRO A 21 -0.85 -1.24 10.69
CA PRO A 21 -1.86 -0.36 11.30
C PRO A 21 -3.29 -0.68 10.84
N PHE A 22 -3.42 -1.41 9.71
CA PHE A 22 -4.70 -1.87 9.18
C PHE A 22 -5.16 -3.22 9.77
N ASN A 23 -4.42 -3.81 10.70
CA ASN A 23 -4.88 -4.99 11.43
C ASN A 23 -6.07 -4.60 12.31
N LYS A 24 -7.03 -5.52 12.45
CA LYS A 24 -8.22 -5.32 13.27
C LYS A 24 -8.07 -6.03 14.61
N ASP A 25 -8.59 -5.41 15.67
CA ASP A 25 -8.79 -6.03 16.97
C ASP A 25 -10.00 -6.97 16.96
N GLU A 26 -10.29 -7.59 18.11
CA GLU A 26 -11.43 -8.50 18.30
C GLU A 26 -12.80 -7.83 18.04
N ASN A 27 -12.87 -6.50 18.13
CA ASN A 27 -14.07 -5.71 17.88
C ASN A 27 -14.13 -5.17 16.44
N GLY A 28 -13.21 -5.59 15.57
CA GLY A 28 -13.12 -5.13 14.18
C GLY A 28 -12.56 -3.72 14.00
N ARG A 29 -12.01 -3.11 15.05
CA ARG A 29 -11.42 -1.76 15.01
C ARG A 29 -9.94 -1.84 14.67
N GLU A 30 -9.39 -0.79 14.08
CA GLU A 30 -7.96 -0.76 13.76
C GLU A 30 -7.13 -0.64 15.02
N THR A 31 -6.03 -1.39 15.07
CA THR A 31 -5.12 -1.40 16.23
C THR A 31 -4.35 -0.09 16.36
N ALA A 32 -4.20 0.68 15.28
CA ALA A 32 -3.53 1.98 15.26
C ALA A 32 -4.20 2.94 14.24
N PRO A 33 -5.40 3.47 14.55
CA PRO A 33 -6.22 4.21 13.59
C PRO A 33 -5.55 5.49 13.08
N GLU A 34 -4.89 6.26 13.94
CA GLU A 34 -4.19 7.50 13.53
C GLU A 34 -3.05 7.22 12.53
N ILE A 35 -2.32 6.12 12.73
CA ILE A 35 -1.26 5.69 11.82
C ILE A 35 -1.85 5.17 10.50
N ALA A 36 -2.96 4.43 10.57
CA ALA A 36 -3.68 3.98 9.39
C ALA A 36 -4.15 5.19 8.55
N ASP A 37 -4.76 6.21 9.17
CA ASP A 37 -5.23 7.43 8.49
C ASP A 37 -4.09 8.21 7.84
N MET A 38 -2.95 8.34 8.52
CA MET A 38 -1.75 8.94 7.94
C MET A 38 -1.29 8.16 6.69
N VAL A 39 -1.27 6.82 6.74
CA VAL A 39 -0.88 5.99 5.59
C VAL A 39 -1.90 6.11 4.45
N ARG A 40 -3.20 6.13 4.76
CA ARG A 40 -4.27 6.33 3.76
C ARG A 40 -4.08 7.63 3.01
N SER A 41 -3.92 8.75 3.75
CA SER A 41 -3.74 10.07 3.15
C SER A 41 -2.57 10.06 2.17
N ARG A 42 -1.38 9.59 2.62
CA ARG A 42 -0.18 9.53 1.76
C ARG A 42 -0.37 8.65 0.52
N CYS A 43 -1.01 7.49 0.67
CA CYS A 43 -1.17 6.54 -0.43
C CYS A 43 -2.20 6.96 -1.48
N LEU A 44 -3.12 7.86 -1.12
CA LEU A 44 -4.09 8.41 -2.08
C LEU A 44 -3.60 9.69 -2.76
N THR A 45 -2.77 10.49 -2.10
CA THR A 45 -2.44 11.83 -2.60
C THR A 45 -0.98 12.04 -2.99
N GLU A 46 -0.06 11.20 -2.51
CA GLU A 46 1.39 11.47 -2.66
C GLU A 46 2.14 10.33 -3.35
N ALA A 47 2.18 9.14 -2.73
CA ALA A 47 3.06 8.05 -3.16
C ALA A 47 2.65 6.69 -2.61
N SER A 48 3.13 5.62 -3.26
CA SER A 48 3.04 4.26 -2.74
C SER A 48 3.89 4.08 -1.48
N GLN A 49 3.34 3.40 -0.47
CA GLN A 49 4.05 3.10 0.77
C GLN A 49 5.05 1.94 0.57
N ILE A 50 6.33 2.20 0.84
CA ILE A 50 7.38 1.17 0.90
C ILE A 50 7.23 0.32 2.17
N CYS A 51 7.50 -0.98 2.08
CA CYS A 51 7.59 -1.87 3.24
C CYS A 51 8.74 -1.44 4.15
N HIS A 52 8.44 -1.02 5.38
CA HIS A 52 9.45 -0.47 6.30
C HIS A 52 10.11 -1.52 7.20
N HIS A 53 9.62 -2.77 7.21
CA HIS A 53 10.14 -3.82 8.09
C HIS A 53 11.64 -4.12 7.87
N PRO A 54 12.17 -4.21 6.63
CA PRO A 54 13.61 -4.41 6.39
C PRO A 54 14.50 -3.34 7.05
N ARG A 55 14.06 -2.08 7.04
CA ARG A 55 14.79 -0.94 7.62
C ARG A 55 15.03 -1.10 9.12
N LEU A 56 14.10 -1.72 9.85
CA LEU A 56 14.23 -1.96 11.29
C LEU A 56 15.41 -2.89 11.64
N TYR A 57 15.91 -3.64 10.65
CA TYR A 57 17.05 -4.55 10.78
C TYR A 57 18.25 -4.10 9.94
N GLY A 58 18.27 -2.84 9.49
CA GLY A 58 19.34 -2.32 8.65
C GLY A 58 19.42 -2.96 7.25
N LYS A 59 18.33 -3.57 6.77
CA LYS A 59 18.25 -4.15 5.42
C LYS A 59 17.60 -3.16 4.46
N LYS A 60 18.00 -3.25 3.19
CA LYS A 60 17.45 -2.44 2.10
C LYS A 60 16.00 -2.83 1.85
N GLU A 61 15.16 -1.83 1.62
CA GLU A 61 13.78 -2.01 1.16
C GLU A 61 13.74 -2.31 -0.34
N ASP A 62 12.89 -3.26 -0.72
CA ASP A 62 12.74 -3.75 -2.09
C ASP A 62 11.29 -4.12 -2.45
N HIS A 63 10.34 -3.89 -1.53
CA HIS A 63 8.92 -4.21 -1.71
C HIS A 63 8.01 -3.06 -1.29
N LEU A 64 6.81 -3.03 -1.87
CA LEU A 64 5.69 -2.19 -1.44
C LEU A 64 4.91 -2.83 -0.30
N CYS A 65 4.29 -1.99 0.53
CA CYS A 65 3.52 -2.42 1.70
C CYS A 65 2.17 -3.05 1.30
N ARG A 66 1.93 -4.29 1.73
CA ARG A 66 0.66 -5.01 1.49
C ARG A 66 -0.56 -4.28 2.07
N GLY A 67 -0.49 -3.83 3.32
CA GLY A 67 -1.63 -3.19 3.98
C GLY A 67 -2.07 -1.90 3.30
N ALA A 68 -1.10 -1.09 2.87
CA ALA A 68 -1.37 0.11 2.09
C ALA A 68 -1.97 -0.22 0.72
N ARG A 69 -1.42 -1.24 0.04
CA ARG A 69 -1.94 -1.70 -1.26
C ARG A 69 -3.38 -2.19 -1.14
N ASP A 70 -3.71 -3.01 -0.14
CA ASP A 70 -5.08 -3.50 0.08
C ASP A 70 -6.07 -2.35 0.19
N PHE A 71 -5.72 -1.33 0.97
CA PHE A 71 -6.55 -0.13 1.10
C PHE A 71 -6.72 0.61 -0.24
N GLN A 72 -5.64 0.80 -1.01
CA GLN A 72 -5.72 1.45 -2.32
C GLN A 72 -6.61 0.66 -3.28
N LEU A 73 -6.47 -0.67 -3.35
CA LEU A 73 -7.32 -1.53 -4.17
C LEU A 73 -8.79 -1.38 -3.77
N GLU A 74 -9.07 -1.44 -2.46
CA GLU A 74 -10.42 -1.25 -1.92
C GLU A 74 -11.01 0.09 -2.33
N PHE A 75 -10.24 1.17 -2.16
CA PHE A 75 -10.67 2.51 -2.53
C PHE A 75 -10.93 2.63 -4.04
N PHE A 76 -9.97 2.19 -4.87
CA PHE A 76 -10.06 2.31 -6.33
C PHE A 76 -11.21 1.49 -6.93
N HIS A 77 -11.49 0.31 -6.37
CA HIS A 77 -12.67 -0.44 -6.78
C HIS A 77 -13.98 0.24 -6.38
N ARG A 78 -14.06 0.77 -5.14
CA ARG A 78 -15.25 1.46 -4.65
C ARG A 78 -15.60 2.71 -5.46
N ILE A 79 -14.62 3.43 -5.99
CA ILE A 79 -14.84 4.59 -6.87
C ILE A 79 -15.06 4.20 -8.34
N GLY A 80 -15.04 2.89 -8.67
CA GLY A 80 -15.24 2.38 -10.02
C GLY A 80 -14.02 2.45 -10.94
N LEU A 81 -12.83 2.73 -10.41
CA LEU A 81 -11.58 2.71 -11.20
C LEU A 81 -11.13 1.27 -11.51
N LEU A 82 -11.31 0.35 -10.56
CA LEU A 82 -10.99 -1.07 -10.73
C LEU A 82 -12.26 -1.92 -10.72
N GLU A 83 -12.34 -2.90 -11.63
CA GLU A 83 -13.43 -3.88 -11.62
C GLU A 83 -13.29 -4.91 -10.49
N THR A 84 -12.06 -5.22 -10.08
CA THR A 84 -11.77 -6.18 -9.00
C THR A 84 -10.65 -5.68 -8.09
N LEU A 85 -10.61 -6.23 -6.87
CA LEU A 85 -9.69 -5.86 -5.79
C LEU A 85 -8.35 -6.60 -5.85
N THR A 86 -7.73 -6.72 -7.03
CA THR A 86 -6.51 -7.50 -7.22
C THR A 86 -5.32 -6.63 -7.64
N ASP A 87 -4.10 -7.07 -7.29
CA ASP A 87 -2.88 -6.41 -7.77
C ASP A 87 -2.80 -6.44 -9.30
N GLU A 88 -3.28 -7.51 -9.93
CA GLU A 88 -3.37 -7.65 -11.39
C GLU A 88 -4.30 -6.60 -12.02
N ALA A 89 -5.49 -6.37 -11.43
CA ALA A 89 -6.40 -5.35 -11.90
C ALA A 89 -5.77 -3.95 -11.83
N TRP A 90 -5.05 -3.67 -10.74
CA TRP A 90 -4.28 -2.44 -10.64
C TRP A 90 -3.19 -2.34 -11.70
N GLU A 91 -2.39 -3.38 -11.89
CA GLU A 91 -1.29 -3.36 -12.87
C GLU A 91 -1.81 -3.08 -14.28
N ASN A 92 -2.85 -3.80 -14.70
CA ASN A 92 -3.49 -3.59 -16.00
C ASN A 92 -4.02 -2.16 -16.15
N LYS A 93 -4.70 -1.64 -15.13
CA LYS A 93 -5.22 -0.26 -15.15
C LYS A 93 -4.10 0.78 -15.13
N ALA A 94 -3.02 0.54 -14.41
CA ALA A 94 -1.87 1.44 -14.36
C ALA A 94 -1.17 1.53 -15.72
N GLN A 95 -1.00 0.40 -16.41
CA GLN A 95 -0.47 0.37 -17.77
C GLN A 95 -1.38 1.13 -18.76
N GLU A 96 -2.70 0.98 -18.64
CA GLU A 96 -3.66 1.73 -19.46
C GLU A 96 -3.56 3.25 -19.25
N ILE A 97 -3.39 3.72 -18.01
CA ILE A 97 -3.33 5.16 -17.67
C ILE A 97 -1.99 5.79 -18.07
N LEU A 98 -0.90 5.03 -18.01
CA LEU A 98 0.46 5.53 -18.20
C LEU A 98 1.02 5.29 -19.61
N ALA A 99 0.30 4.55 -20.46
CA ALA A 99 0.61 4.39 -21.89
C ALA A 99 0.33 5.68 -22.68
#